data_AF-A0A845ZM32-F1
#
_entry.id   AF-A0A845ZM32-F1
#
_cell.length_a   1.000
_cell.length_b   1.000
_cell.length_c   1.000
_cell.angle_alpha   90.00
_cell.angle_beta   90.00
_cell.angle_gamma   90.00
#
_symmetry.space_group_name_H-M   'P 1'
#
loop_
_entity.id
_entity.type
_entity.pdbx_description
1 polymer ?
#
loop_
_entity_poly.entity_id
_entity_poly.type
_entity_poly.pdbx_seq_one_letter_code
_entity_poly.pdbx_strand_id
1 'polypeptide(L)'
;MENARVMSKPCFWYNGQLIEGNSLSLTIDEPGFIYGATVFTTLRVYHQSLDHPLTHWTNHCHRLQSSLQAFGWQQPDWEQLRQGAQSLITLYPVLRITLFPDGRELIMGRPLPANL
;
A
#
# COMPACT_ATOMS: atom_id res chain seq x y z
N MET A 1 10.86 -28.61 16.19
CA MET A 1 11.35 -27.44 16.94
C MET A 1 10.96 -26.22 16.13
N GLU A 2 9.92 -25.56 16.60
CA GLU A 2 9.27 -24.43 15.93
C GLU A 2 10.16 -23.20 16.12
N ASN A 3 10.76 -22.72 15.04
CA ASN A 3 11.53 -21.48 15.07
C ASN A 3 10.57 -20.34 15.39
N ALA A 4 10.58 -19.90 16.65
CA ALA A 4 10.01 -18.64 17.05
C ALA A 4 10.71 -17.52 16.27
N ARG A 5 10.18 -17.20 15.09
CA ARG A 5 10.46 -15.93 14.42
C ARG A 5 10.14 -14.86 15.45
N VAL A 6 11.15 -14.07 15.82
CA VAL A 6 10.95 -12.76 16.43
C VAL A 6 9.89 -12.08 15.56
N MET A 7 8.67 -11.92 16.09
CA MET A 7 7.62 -11.22 15.37
C MET A 7 8.04 -9.77 15.31
N SER A 8 8.70 -9.39 14.21
CA SER A 8 8.91 -7.99 13.86
C SER A 8 7.56 -7.30 13.99
N LYS A 9 7.52 -6.17 14.70
CA LYS A 9 6.32 -5.35 14.77
C LYS A 9 5.81 -5.12 13.33
N PRO A 10 4.49 -5.22 13.09
CA PRO A 10 3.95 -4.92 11.77
C PRO A 10 4.37 -3.50 11.38
N CYS A 11 4.60 -3.27 10.09
CA CYS A 11 4.93 -1.96 9.57
C CYS A 11 3.98 -1.63 8.42
N PHE A 12 3.66 -0.36 8.27
CA PHE A 12 2.90 0.17 7.15
C PHE A 12 3.48 1.52 6.74
N TRP A 13 3.18 1.95 5.52
CA TRP A 13 3.56 3.27 5.03
C TRP A 13 2.33 4.17 5.02
N TYR A 14 2.46 5.40 5.51
CA TYR A 14 1.38 6.37 5.46
C TYR A 14 1.95 7.77 5.28
N ASN A 15 1.47 8.49 4.26
CA ASN A 15 1.78 9.89 3.98
C ASN A 15 3.28 10.22 4.11
N GLY A 16 4.10 9.46 3.38
CA GLY A 16 5.55 9.66 3.35
C GLY A 16 6.36 9.00 4.46
N GLN A 17 5.73 8.27 5.38
CA GLN A 17 6.41 7.73 6.55
C GLN A 17 6.21 6.23 6.71
N LEU A 18 7.31 5.52 7.00
CA LEU A 18 7.25 4.13 7.47
C LEU A 18 6.93 4.15 8.97
N ILE A 19 5.82 3.53 9.34
CA ILE A 19 5.30 3.47 10.71
C ILE A 19 5.38 2.04 11.21
N GLU A 20 6.08 1.83 12.31
CA GLU A 20 6.03 0.57 13.07
C GLU A 20 4.78 0.56 13.96
N GLY A 21 3.92 -0.44 13.77
CA GLY A 21 2.67 -0.61 14.50
C GLY A 21 1.57 -1.18 13.64
N ASN A 22 0.38 -1.31 14.23
CA ASN A 22 -0.82 -1.86 13.60
C ASN A 22 -2.03 -0.90 13.64
N SER A 23 -1.79 0.36 13.99
CA SER A 23 -2.85 1.35 14.18
C SER A 23 -2.57 2.59 13.33
N LEU A 24 -3.60 3.02 12.59
CA LEU A 24 -3.63 4.28 11.85
C LEU A 24 -4.67 5.18 12.52
N SER A 25 -4.28 6.41 12.85
CA SER A 25 -5.20 7.43 13.38
C SER A 25 -5.65 8.33 12.25
N LEU A 26 -6.97 8.45 12.08
CA LEU A 26 -7.63 9.35 11.13
C LEU A 26 -8.60 10.25 11.91
N THR A 27 -8.92 11.42 11.36
CA THR A 27 -9.97 12.26 11.93
C THR A 27 -11.35 11.63 11.65
N ILE A 28 -12.34 11.93 12.50
CA ILE A 28 -13.69 11.34 12.36
C ILE A 28 -14.42 11.82 11.09
N ASP A 29 -13.98 12.92 10.52
CA ASP A 29 -14.50 13.55 9.30
C ASP A 29 -13.68 13.20 8.06
N GLU A 30 -12.68 12.31 8.18
CA GLU A 30 -11.88 11.83 7.06
C GLU A 30 -12.79 11.21 5.97
N PRO A 31 -12.83 11.76 4.74
CA PRO A 31 -13.72 11.26 3.69
C PRO A 31 -13.57 9.76 3.39
N GLY A 32 -12.35 9.24 3.49
CA GLY A 32 -12.07 7.81 3.33
C GLY A 32 -12.78 6.93 4.38
N PHE A 33 -13.02 7.47 5.58
CA PHE A 33 -13.73 6.79 6.66
C PHE A 33 -15.25 6.96 6.56
N ILE A 34 -15.74 8.19 6.34
CA ILE A 34 -17.18 8.49 6.38
C ILE A 34 -17.93 8.14 5.09
N TYR A 35 -17.27 8.20 3.93
CA TYR A 35 -17.89 7.94 2.63
C TYR A 35 -17.24 6.79 1.87
N GLY A 36 -16.20 6.17 2.44
CA GLY A 36 -15.39 5.19 1.72
C GLY A 36 -14.63 5.81 0.54
N ALA A 37 -14.43 7.13 0.53
CA ALA A 37 -13.81 7.88 -0.55
C ALA A 37 -12.31 7.57 -0.63
N THR A 38 -11.99 6.42 -1.22
CA THR A 38 -10.61 5.95 -1.46
C THR A 38 -10.54 5.20 -2.78
N VAL A 39 -9.37 5.24 -3.41
CA VAL A 39 -9.00 4.36 -4.53
C VAL A 39 -7.97 3.37 -4.01
N PHE A 40 -8.02 2.11 -4.42
CA PHE A 40 -7.00 1.15 -4.00
C PHE A 40 -6.60 0.15 -5.07
N THR A 41 -5.45 -0.46 -4.85
CA THR A 41 -4.98 -1.62 -5.60
C THR A 41 -4.34 -2.62 -4.64
N THR A 42 -4.52 -3.90 -4.91
CA THR A 42 -3.76 -4.98 -4.27
C THR A 42 -2.84 -5.60 -5.31
N LEU A 43 -1.55 -5.73 -4.98
CA LEU A 43 -0.54 -6.35 -5.84
C LEU A 43 0.21 -7.46 -5.11
N ARG A 44 0.60 -8.49 -5.86
CA ARG A 44 1.52 -9.53 -5.39
C ARG A 44 2.93 -9.15 -5.79
N VAL A 45 3.86 -9.23 -4.85
CA VAL A 45 5.28 -8.93 -5.05
C VAL A 45 6.00 -10.25 -5.35
N TYR A 46 6.67 -10.30 -6.49
CA TYR A 46 7.52 -11.41 -6.87
C TYR A 46 8.99 -11.05 -6.68
N HIS A 47 9.77 -11.99 -6.13
CA HIS A 47 11.21 -11.83 -5.90
C HIS A 47 11.60 -10.53 -5.16
N GLN A 48 10.73 -10.05 -4.26
CA GLN A 48 10.94 -8.80 -3.51
C GLN A 48 11.31 -7.62 -4.43
N SER A 49 10.69 -7.55 -5.62
CA SER A 49 10.98 -6.52 -6.61
C SER A 49 9.70 -5.97 -7.24
N LEU A 50 9.59 -4.63 -7.25
CA LEU A 50 8.53 -3.92 -7.97
C LEU A 50 8.70 -4.01 -9.48
N ASP A 51 9.94 -4.14 -9.96
CA ASP A 51 10.26 -4.19 -11.39
C ASP A 51 10.20 -5.61 -11.97
N HIS A 52 9.95 -6.62 -11.12
CA HIS A 52 9.71 -7.96 -11.59
C HIS A 52 8.46 -8.01 -12.49
N PRO A 53 8.50 -8.63 -13.68
CA PRO A 53 7.41 -8.57 -14.65
C PRO A 53 6.07 -9.07 -14.10
N LEU A 54 6.09 -10.08 -13.21
CA LEU A 54 4.88 -10.61 -12.56
C LEU A 54 4.31 -9.72 -11.45
N THR A 55 5.10 -8.77 -10.93
CA THR A 55 4.61 -7.79 -9.93
C THR A 55 3.70 -6.75 -10.59
N HIS A 56 3.89 -6.50 -11.90
CA HIS A 56 3.08 -5.58 -12.70
C HIS A 56 2.92 -4.17 -12.09
N TRP A 57 3.96 -3.65 -11.43
CA TRP A 57 3.93 -2.36 -10.73
C TRP A 57 3.33 -1.23 -11.57
N THR A 58 3.83 -1.03 -12.79
CA THR A 58 3.37 0.03 -13.69
C THR A 58 1.87 -0.09 -14.01
N ASN A 59 1.35 -1.31 -14.19
CA ASN A 59 -0.08 -1.52 -14.45
C ASN A 59 -0.94 -1.16 -13.23
N HIS A 60 -0.45 -1.46 -12.03
CA HIS A 60 -1.12 -1.04 -10.80
C HIS A 60 -1.11 0.48 -10.64
N CYS A 61 0.00 1.16 -10.93
CA CYS A 61 0.07 2.63 -10.95
C CYS A 61 -0.89 3.24 -11.98
N HIS A 62 -0.92 2.73 -13.21
CA HIS A 62 -1.86 3.20 -14.24
C HIS A 62 -3.32 3.05 -13.81
N ARG A 63 -3.68 1.92 -13.16
CA ARG A 63 -5.04 1.72 -12.66
C ARG A 63 -5.42 2.71 -11.56
N LEU A 64 -4.50 2.99 -10.63
CA LEU A 64 -4.67 4.02 -9.61
C LEU A 64 -4.85 5.39 -10.27
N GLN A 65 -3.93 5.77 -11.17
CA GLN A 65 -3.96 7.06 -11.87
C GLN A 65 -5.28 7.27 -12.63
N SER A 66 -5.71 6.27 -13.39
CA SER A 66 -6.99 6.31 -14.12
C SER A 66 -8.18 6.48 -13.19
N SER A 67 -8.17 5.84 -12.02
CA SER A 67 -9.27 5.97 -11.05
C SER A 67 -9.29 7.37 -10.43
N LEU A 68 -8.13 7.92 -10.04
CA LEU A 68 -8.03 9.29 -9.53
C LEU A 68 -8.50 10.32 -10.56
N GLN A 69 -8.11 10.14 -11.83
CA GLN A 69 -8.55 11.00 -12.93
C GLN A 69 -10.07 10.96 -13.12
N ALA A 70 -10.67 9.77 -13.08
CA ALA A 70 -12.12 9.61 -13.22
C ALA A 70 -12.90 10.34 -12.11
N PHE A 71 -12.34 10.43 -10.89
CA PHE A 71 -12.94 11.15 -9.78
C PHE A 71 -12.52 12.62 -9.68
N GLY A 72 -11.58 13.09 -10.51
CA GLY A 72 -11.00 14.44 -10.39
C GLY A 72 -10.22 14.65 -9.09
N TRP A 73 -9.65 13.59 -8.51
CA TRP A 73 -8.89 13.66 -7.26
C TRP A 73 -7.42 14.02 -7.48
N GLN A 74 -6.78 14.51 -6.42
CA GLN A 74 -5.36 14.86 -6.46
C GLN A 74 -4.50 13.62 -6.72
N GLN A 75 -3.47 13.77 -7.55
CA GLN A 75 -2.48 12.73 -7.75
C GLN A 75 -1.55 12.64 -6.52
N PRO A 76 -1.13 11.45 -6.07
CA PRO A 76 -0.14 11.33 -5.02
C PRO A 76 1.24 11.75 -5.54
N ASP A 77 2.19 11.89 -4.62
CA ASP A 77 3.61 11.81 -4.99
C ASP A 77 3.93 10.36 -5.38
N TRP A 78 4.10 10.13 -6.69
CA TRP A 78 4.35 8.81 -7.25
C TRP A 78 5.72 8.24 -6.87
N GLU A 79 6.71 9.09 -6.64
CA GLU A 79 8.04 8.68 -6.20
C GLU A 79 8.00 8.24 -4.74
N GLN A 80 7.34 9.03 -3.89
CA GLN A 80 7.08 8.70 -2.49
C GLN A 80 6.27 7.41 -2.34
N LEU A 81 5.22 7.22 -3.16
CA LEU A 81 4.44 5.99 -3.20
C LEU A 81 5.33 4.77 -3.51
N ARG A 82 6.23 4.90 -4.51
CA ARG A 82 7.15 3.83 -4.88
C ARG A 82 8.16 3.55 -3.76
N GLN A 83 8.69 4.59 -3.12
CA GLN A 83 9.58 4.45 -1.97
C GLN A 83 8.89 3.69 -0.82
N GLY A 84 7.64 4.02 -0.52
CA GLY A 84 6.86 3.33 0.50
C GLY A 84 6.65 1.85 0.17
N ALA A 85 6.31 1.54 -1.08
CA ALA A 85 6.18 0.15 -1.52
C ALA A 85 7.52 -0.59 -1.42
N GLN A 86 8.62 0.02 -1.86
CA GLN A 86 9.97 -0.54 -1.81
C GLN A 86 10.41 -0.84 -0.37
N SER A 87 9.96 -0.05 0.60
CA SER A 87 10.27 -0.25 2.02
C SER A 87 9.53 -1.47 2.60
N LEU A 88 8.40 -1.86 2.02
CA LEU A 88 7.53 -2.92 2.52
C LEU A 88 7.69 -4.26 1.79
N ILE A 89 8.20 -4.29 0.56
CA ILE A 89 8.32 -5.53 -0.23
C ILE A 89 9.30 -6.57 0.36
N THR A 90 10.24 -6.14 1.20
CA THR A 90 11.15 -7.04 1.91
C THR A 90 10.45 -7.80 3.04
N LEU A 91 9.31 -7.27 3.51
CA LEU A 91 8.54 -7.80 4.64
C LEU A 91 7.28 -8.55 4.18
N TYR A 92 6.69 -8.11 3.07
CA TYR A 92 5.36 -8.56 2.65
C TYR A 92 5.31 -8.98 1.18
N PRO A 93 4.82 -10.21 0.88
CA PRO A 93 4.64 -10.67 -0.49
C PRO A 93 3.39 -10.10 -1.16
N VAL A 94 2.50 -9.44 -0.43
CA VAL A 94 1.29 -8.78 -0.94
C VAL A 94 1.21 -7.39 -0.34
N LEU A 95 1.04 -6.38 -1.19
CA LEU A 95 0.81 -5.00 -0.77
C LEU A 95 -0.59 -4.56 -1.18
N ARG A 96 -1.26 -3.80 -0.30
CA ARG A 96 -2.44 -3.00 -0.62
C ARG A 96 -2.04 -1.54 -0.55
N ILE A 97 -2.16 -0.85 -1.66
CA ILE A 97 -1.98 0.60 -1.77
C ILE A 97 -3.36 1.23 -1.82
N THR A 98 -3.62 2.19 -0.94
CA THR A 98 -4.83 3.00 -0.88
C THR A 98 -4.44 4.46 -1.04
N LEU A 99 -5.18 5.21 -1.86
CA LEU A 99 -5.02 6.64 -2.07
C LEU A 99 -6.28 7.37 -1.62
N PHE A 100 -6.10 8.45 -0.87
CA PHE A 100 -7.14 9.34 -0.40
C PHE A 100 -7.39 10.46 -1.43
N PRO A 101 -8.54 11.17 -1.35
CA PRO A 101 -8.91 12.19 -2.36
C PRO A 101 -7.92 13.37 -2.44
N ASP A 102 -7.20 13.63 -1.35
CA ASP A 102 -6.19 14.68 -1.21
C ASP A 102 -4.78 14.22 -1.61
N GLY A 103 -4.65 13.01 -2.17
CA GLY A 103 -3.38 12.47 -2.66
C GLY A 103 -2.54 11.76 -1.59
N ARG A 104 -2.96 11.72 -0.31
CA ARG A 104 -2.28 10.91 0.70
C ARG A 104 -2.32 9.43 0.33
N GLU A 105 -1.25 8.72 0.63
CA GLU A 105 -1.10 7.29 0.41
C GLU A 105 -1.04 6.48 1.71
N LEU A 106 -1.61 5.30 1.68
CA LEU A 106 -1.51 4.26 2.72
C LEU A 106 -1.12 2.94 2.05
N ILE A 107 0.01 2.35 2.46
CA ILE A 107 0.47 1.05 1.97
C ILE A 107 0.54 0.08 3.14
N MET A 108 -0.23 -1.00 3.05
CA MET A 108 -0.26 -2.07 4.04
C MET A 108 0.18 -3.39 3.42
N GLY A 109 0.99 -4.14 4.15
CA GLY A 109 1.43 -5.46 3.74
C GLY A 109 0.61 -6.60 4.32
N ARG A 110 0.53 -7.72 3.60
CA ARG A 110 -0.14 -8.96 4.05
C ARG A 110 0.72 -10.19 3.72
N PRO A 111 0.69 -11.24 4.55
CA PRO A 111 1.21 -12.53 4.13
C PRO A 111 0.39 -13.07 2.96
N LEU A 112 0.99 -13.96 2.16
CA LEU A 112 0.25 -14.71 1.15
C LEU A 112 -0.38 -15.95 1.83
N PRO A 113 -1.71 -16.09 1.85
CA PRO A 113 -2.36 -17.30 2.33
C PRO A 113 -1.88 -18.54 1.57
N ALA A 114 -1.72 -19.66 2.26
CA ALA A 114 -1.21 -20.90 1.68
C ALA A 114 -2.14 -21.50 0.59
N ASN A 115 -3.40 -21.05 0.52
CA ASN A 115 -4.46 -21.65 -0.29
C ASN A 115 -4.97 -20.72 -1.40
N LEU A 116 -4.11 -19.82 -1.91
CA LEU A 116 -4.43 -18.85 -2.97
C LEU A 116 -3.81 -19.24 -4.31
#